data_AF-A0A932IZZ2-F1
#
_entry.id   AF-A0A932IZZ2-F1
#
_cell.length_a   1.000
_cell.length_b   1.000
_cell.length_c   1.000
_cell.angle_alpha   90.00
_cell.angle_beta   90.00
_cell.angle_gamma   90.00
#
_symmetry.space_group_name_H-M   'P 1'
#
loop_
_entity.id
_entity.type
_entity.pdbx_description
1 polymer ?
#
loop_
_entity_poly.entity_id
_entity_poly.type
_entity_poly.pdbx_seq_one_letter_code
_entity_poly.pdbx_strand_id
1 'polypeptide(L)'
;MEQHTLEDTGLTIAGKTYRSRLLVGSGKYKDLPQTRAATDAAGAEIITVAIRRVNIGQDKNAPSLLDVLPPSEYTILPNTAGCYNAKDAIYTLQLARELLGGHKLVKLEVLGDEKTLFPNMPETLKAAEVLVKDGCDVMV
;
A
#
# COMPACT_ATOMS: atom_id res chain seq x y z
N MET A 1 34.77 8.16 25.74
CA MET A 1 33.99 7.75 24.57
C MET A 1 32.61 8.35 24.74
N GLU A 2 32.28 9.40 23.98
CA GLU A 2 30.91 9.89 23.94
C GLU A 2 30.04 8.84 23.25
N GLN A 3 29.06 8.32 23.98
CA GLN A 3 28.03 7.47 23.40
C GLN A 3 27.09 8.37 22.59
N HIS A 4 27.25 8.37 21.26
CA HIS A 4 26.20 8.85 20.37
C HIS A 4 25.06 7.83 20.39
N THR A 5 24.12 8.01 21.32
CA THR A 5 22.80 7.38 21.18
C THR A 5 22.07 8.11 20.07
N LEU A 6 21.93 7.47 18.91
CA LEU A 6 21.02 7.94 17.87
C LEU A 6 19.60 7.87 18.43
N GLU A 7 18.94 9.02 18.63
CA GLU A 7 17.51 9.05 18.96
C GLU A 7 16.73 8.40 17.81
N ASP A 8 15.81 7.49 18.13
CA ASP A 8 14.91 6.93 17.13
C ASP A 8 13.82 7.94 16.79
N THR A 9 14.06 8.69 15.71
CA THR A 9 13.17 9.75 15.22
C THR A 9 11.96 9.21 14.44
N GLY A 10 11.82 7.89 14.30
CA GLY A 10 10.77 7.27 13.50
C GLY A 10 10.93 7.48 11.99
N LEU A 11 9.95 7.02 11.22
CA LEU A 11 9.85 7.13 9.77
C LEU A 11 8.67 8.04 9.42
N THR A 12 8.91 9.19 8.79
CA THR A 12 7.84 10.10 8.36
C THR A 12 7.54 9.89 6.87
N ILE A 13 6.29 9.56 6.55
CA ILE A 13 5.78 9.40 5.18
C ILE A 13 4.48 10.19 5.06
N ALA A 14 4.37 11.05 4.05
CA ALA A 14 3.17 11.87 3.79
C ALA A 14 2.62 12.61 5.03
N GLY A 15 3.54 13.18 5.84
CA GLY A 15 3.19 13.94 7.04
C GLY A 15 2.80 13.10 8.28
N LYS A 16 2.72 11.78 8.17
CA LYS A 16 2.52 10.87 9.32
C LYS A 16 3.82 10.20 9.72
N THR A 17 4.14 10.22 11.01
CA THR A 17 5.33 9.55 11.57
C THR A 17 4.94 8.18 12.13
N TYR A 18 5.75 7.19 11.78
CA TYR A 18 5.63 5.79 12.19
C TYR A 18 6.84 5.43 13.05
N ARG A 19 6.64 4.56 14.04
CA ARG A 19 7.74 3.99 14.83
C ARG A 19 8.37 2.83 14.07
N SER A 20 7.54 2.00 13.45
CA SER A 20 8.00 0.87 12.67
C SER A 20 8.52 1.30 11.30
N ARG A 21 9.69 0.80 10.93
CA ARG A 21 10.28 0.93 9.59
C ARG A 21 9.99 -0.29 8.70
N LEU A 22 9.25 -1.27 9.23
CA LEU A 22 8.88 -2.48 8.51
C LEU A 22 7.45 -2.36 7.97
N LEU A 23 7.34 -2.24 6.65
CA LEU A 23 6.08 -2.31 5.92
C LEU A 23 5.84 -3.77 5.51
N VAL A 24 4.61 -4.25 5.62
CA VAL A 24 4.25 -5.63 5.24
C VAL A 24 3.21 -5.67 4.12
N GLY A 25 3.10 -6.78 3.41
CA GLY A 25 2.08 -7.00 2.39
C GLY A 25 1.10 -8.08 2.79
N SER A 26 -0.13 -8.01 2.27
CA SER A 26 -1.24 -8.91 2.64
C SER A 26 -1.38 -10.17 1.76
N GLY A 27 -0.73 -10.21 0.59
CA GLY A 27 -1.15 -11.09 -0.51
C GLY A 27 -0.70 -12.55 -0.50
N LYS A 28 0.00 -13.04 0.53
CA LYS A 28 0.62 -14.38 0.53
C LYS A 28 0.32 -15.25 1.75
N TYR A 29 -0.48 -14.73 2.69
CA TYR A 29 -0.95 -15.53 3.82
C TYR A 29 -2.08 -16.46 3.41
N LYS A 30 -2.27 -17.53 4.18
CA LYS A 30 -3.30 -18.55 3.97
C LYS A 30 -4.70 -17.96 4.11
N ASP A 31 -4.90 -17.07 5.08
CA ASP A 31 -6.19 -16.48 5.43
C ASP A 31 -6.02 -15.12 6.15
N LEU A 32 -7.14 -14.42 6.37
CA LEU A 32 -7.18 -13.12 7.04
C LEU A 32 -6.68 -13.17 8.49
N PRO A 33 -7.05 -14.17 9.33
CA PRO A 33 -6.48 -14.32 10.66
C PRO A 33 -4.95 -14.44 10.66
N GLN A 34 -4.37 -15.22 9.73
CA GLN A 34 -2.92 -15.31 9.61
C GLN A 34 -2.29 -13.97 9.19
N THR A 35 -2.95 -13.23 8.29
CA THR A 35 -2.50 -11.88 7.89
C THR A 35 -2.42 -10.95 9.09
N ARG A 36 -3.45 -10.92 9.95
CA ARG A 36 -3.47 -10.13 11.18
C ARG A 36 -2.34 -10.53 12.13
N ALA A 37 -2.26 -11.82 12.46
CA ALA A 37 -1.24 -12.33 13.39
C ALA A 37 0.19 -12.02 12.91
N ALA A 38 0.47 -12.14 11.62
CA ALA A 38 1.77 -11.81 11.05
C ALA A 38 2.07 -10.30 11.07
N THR A 39 1.06 -9.46 10.80
CA THR A 39 1.20 -7.99 10.84
C THR A 39 1.50 -7.51 12.27
N ASP A 40 0.80 -8.07 13.26
CA ASP A 40 1.00 -7.77 14.69
C ASP A 40 2.38 -8.21 15.16
N ALA A 41 2.79 -9.44 14.83
CA ALA A 41 4.10 -9.98 15.20
C ALA A 41 5.25 -9.17 14.58
N ALA A 42 5.04 -8.60 13.39
CA ALA A 42 6.00 -7.71 12.73
C ALA A 42 6.08 -6.31 13.36
N GLY A 43 5.11 -5.94 14.20
CA GLY A 43 4.96 -4.56 14.70
C GLY A 43 4.77 -3.57 13.56
N ALA A 44 4.16 -3.98 12.44
CA ALA A 44 3.99 -3.15 11.27
C ALA A 44 2.81 -2.19 11.44
N GLU A 45 3.03 -0.91 11.14
CA GLU A 45 1.99 0.13 11.23
C GLU A 45 1.39 0.47 9.84
N ILE A 46 2.00 -0.03 8.76
CA ILE A 46 1.56 0.15 7.38
C ILE A 46 1.48 -1.23 6.71
N ILE A 47 0.33 -1.54 6.11
CA ILE A 47 0.12 -2.75 5.33
C ILE A 47 -0.28 -2.44 3.89
N THR A 48 0.39 -3.10 2.93
CA THR A 48 0.07 -2.96 1.51
C THR A 48 -1.04 -3.91 1.06
N VAL A 49 -1.91 -3.42 0.18
CA VAL A 49 -3.05 -4.19 -0.33
C VAL A 49 -3.18 -4.08 -1.86
N ALA A 50 -3.17 -5.22 -2.53
CA ALA A 50 -3.36 -5.30 -3.98
C ALA A 50 -4.84 -5.23 -4.31
N ILE A 51 -5.29 -4.06 -4.79
CA ILE A 51 -6.72 -3.72 -4.95
C ILE A 51 -7.45 -4.67 -5.91
N ARG A 52 -6.74 -5.21 -6.90
CA ARG A 52 -7.30 -6.17 -7.86
C ARG A 52 -7.44 -7.59 -7.31
N ARG A 53 -6.91 -7.89 -6.13
CA ARG A 53 -6.82 -9.26 -5.57
C ARG A 53 -7.42 -9.40 -4.18
N VAL A 54 -7.41 -8.34 -3.38
CA VAL A 54 -7.87 -8.36 -1.99
C VAL A 54 -9.09 -7.48 -1.85
N ASN A 55 -10.14 -8.01 -1.23
CA ASN A 55 -11.34 -7.25 -0.94
C ASN A 55 -11.11 -6.26 0.21
N ILE A 56 -11.43 -5.00 -0.05
CA ILE A 56 -11.46 -3.92 0.97
C ILE A 56 -12.80 -3.17 0.95
N GLY A 57 -13.82 -3.72 0.28
CA GLY A 57 -15.15 -3.12 0.17
C GLY A 57 -15.72 -3.09 -1.24
N GLN A 58 -14.95 -3.47 -2.26
CA GLN A 58 -15.45 -3.56 -3.63
C GLN A 58 -16.49 -4.67 -3.83
N ASP A 59 -16.44 -5.74 -3.04
CA ASP A 59 -17.47 -6.78 -2.98
C ASP A 59 -18.02 -6.89 -1.55
N LYS A 60 -19.31 -6.59 -1.37
CA LYS A 60 -19.98 -6.61 -0.06
C LYS A 60 -20.23 -8.03 0.46
N ASN A 61 -20.16 -9.04 -0.40
CA ASN A 61 -20.45 -10.43 -0.05
C ASN A 61 -19.19 -11.25 0.24
N ALA A 62 -18.00 -10.66 0.11
CA ALA A 62 -16.72 -11.30 0.35
C ALA A 62 -16.05 -10.77 1.63
N PRO A 63 -15.27 -11.59 2.36
CA PRO A 63 -14.50 -11.12 3.53
C PRO A 63 -13.59 -9.95 3.18
N SER A 64 -13.54 -8.91 4.01
CA SER A 64 -12.70 -7.73 3.78
C SER A 64 -11.43 -7.80 4.61
N LEU A 65 -10.29 -7.35 4.05
CA LEU A 65 -9.07 -7.15 4.82
C LEU A 65 -9.28 -6.14 5.96
N LEU A 66 -10.15 -5.15 5.74
CA LEU A 66 -10.43 -4.10 6.72
C LEU A 66 -11.16 -4.62 7.96
N ASP A 67 -11.80 -5.80 7.88
CA ASP A 67 -12.45 -6.43 9.03
C ASP A 67 -11.44 -6.95 10.07
N VAL A 68 -10.24 -7.34 9.61
CA VAL A 68 -9.17 -7.85 10.48
C VAL A 68 -8.06 -6.83 10.73
N LEU A 69 -7.86 -5.88 9.82
CA LEU A 69 -6.86 -4.83 9.90
C LEU A 69 -7.54 -3.48 9.61
N PRO A 70 -8.26 -2.92 10.60
CA PRO A 70 -9.05 -1.72 10.38
C PRO A 70 -8.16 -0.47 10.20
N PRO A 71 -8.57 0.51 9.38
CA PRO A 71 -7.84 1.77 9.21
C PRO A 71 -7.66 2.60 10.48
N SER A 72 -8.42 2.31 11.55
CA SER A 72 -8.24 2.90 12.87
C SER A 72 -6.96 2.46 13.58
N GLU A 73 -6.41 1.30 13.19
CA GLU A 73 -5.20 0.72 13.79
C GLU A 73 -4.01 0.76 12.83
N TYR A 74 -4.23 0.61 11.52
CA TYR A 74 -3.17 0.52 10.51
C TYR A 74 -3.33 1.57 9.43
N THR A 75 -2.22 2.04 8.88
CA THR A 75 -2.25 2.71 7.57
C THR A 75 -2.41 1.65 6.48
N ILE A 76 -3.50 1.72 5.73
CA ILE A 76 -3.71 0.88 4.54
C ILE A 76 -3.04 1.55 3.35
N LEU A 77 -2.11 0.85 2.71
CA LEU A 77 -1.35 1.33 1.55
C LEU A 77 -1.82 0.60 0.27
N PRO A 78 -2.82 1.13 -0.45
CA PRO A 78 -3.32 0.51 -1.68
C PRO A 78 -2.23 0.49 -2.75
N ASN A 79 -2.13 -0.60 -3.49
CA ASN A 79 -1.19 -0.75 -4.58
C ASN A 79 -1.81 -1.28 -5.87
N THR A 80 -1.05 -1.10 -6.96
CA THR A 80 -1.44 -1.47 -8.33
C THR A 80 -0.85 -2.78 -8.80
N ALA A 81 -0.47 -3.70 -7.91
CA ALA A 81 0.08 -4.98 -8.28
C ALA A 81 -0.78 -5.69 -9.34
N GLY A 82 -0.14 -6.07 -10.45
CA GLY A 82 -0.83 -6.66 -11.61
C GLY A 82 -1.43 -5.64 -12.59
N CYS A 83 -1.04 -4.36 -12.52
CA CYS A 83 -1.22 -3.39 -13.60
C CYS A 83 0.02 -3.37 -14.49
N TYR A 84 -0.18 -3.32 -15.82
CA TYR A 84 0.89 -3.38 -16.83
C TYR A 84 0.99 -2.12 -17.70
N ASN A 85 0.13 -1.13 -17.44
CA ASN A 85 0.14 0.17 -18.09
C ASN A 85 -0.33 1.25 -17.10
N ALA A 86 -0.05 2.51 -17.44
CA ALA A 86 -0.35 3.66 -16.60
C ALA A 86 -1.84 3.85 -16.38
N LYS A 87 -2.65 3.62 -17.42
CA LYS A 87 -4.12 3.81 -17.37
C LYS A 87 -4.75 2.91 -16.30
N ASP A 88 -4.38 1.63 -16.29
CA ASP A 88 -4.91 0.66 -15.32
C ASP A 88 -4.43 0.97 -13.90
N ALA A 89 -3.18 1.41 -13.74
CA ALA A 89 -2.63 1.80 -12.45
C ALA A 89 -3.34 3.03 -11.86
N ILE A 90 -3.55 4.07 -12.68
CA ILE A 90 -4.28 5.29 -12.30
C ILE A 90 -5.71 4.93 -11.86
N TYR A 91 -6.45 4.19 -12.70
CA TYR A 91 -7.82 3.79 -12.38
C TYR A 91 -7.90 2.99 -11.08
N THR A 92 -6.97 2.05 -10.89
CA THR A 92 -6.93 1.20 -9.69
C THR A 92 -6.74 2.03 -8.42
N LEU A 93 -5.85 3.03 -8.43
CA LEU A 93 -5.61 3.86 -7.25
C LEU A 93 -6.70 4.91 -7.02
N GLN A 94 -7.34 5.41 -8.07
CA GLN A 94 -8.53 6.26 -7.92
C GLN A 94 -9.67 5.49 -7.27
N LEU A 95 -9.93 4.24 -7.70
CA LEU A 95 -10.91 3.37 -7.05
C LEU A 95 -10.54 3.11 -5.58
N ALA A 96 -9.27 2.81 -5.31
CA ALA A 96 -8.80 2.54 -3.95
C ALA A 96 -8.99 3.74 -3.03
N ARG A 97 -8.72 4.95 -3.54
CA ARG A 97 -8.92 6.21 -2.81
C ARG A 97 -10.39 6.39 -2.42
N GLU A 98 -11.33 6.13 -3.32
CA GLU A 98 -12.76 6.20 -3.01
C GLU A 98 -13.18 5.16 -1.96
N LEU A 99 -12.73 3.91 -2.09
CA LEU A 99 -13.01 2.84 -1.12
C LEU A 99 -12.43 3.14 0.27
N LEU A 100 -11.32 3.88 0.32
CA LEU A 100 -10.64 4.30 1.53
C LEU A 100 -11.02 5.73 1.95
N GLY A 101 -12.21 6.23 1.58
CA GLY A 101 -12.73 7.51 2.10
C GLY A 101 -11.87 8.73 1.76
N GLY A 102 -11.21 8.73 0.60
CA GLY A 102 -10.42 9.84 0.10
C GLY A 102 -8.94 9.87 0.54
N HIS A 103 -8.45 8.82 1.22
CA HIS A 103 -7.04 8.71 1.62
C HIS A 103 -6.07 8.88 0.42
N LYS A 104 -5.02 9.68 0.61
CA LYS A 104 -4.12 10.12 -0.47
C LYS A 104 -2.92 9.21 -0.73
N LEU A 105 -2.49 8.46 0.29
CA LEU A 105 -1.26 7.65 0.22
C LEU A 105 -1.48 6.41 -0.65
N VAL A 106 -0.64 6.24 -1.67
CA VAL A 106 -0.74 5.15 -2.64
C VAL A 106 0.62 4.57 -2.98
N LYS A 107 0.69 3.26 -3.25
CA LYS A 107 1.89 2.59 -3.76
C LYS A 107 1.72 2.27 -5.25
N LEU A 108 2.50 2.93 -6.09
CA LEU A 108 2.46 2.77 -7.53
C LEU A 108 3.43 1.69 -8.00
N GLU A 109 2.89 0.64 -8.59
CA GLU A 109 3.62 -0.45 -9.22
C GLU A 109 3.06 -0.68 -10.64
N VAL A 110 3.84 -0.38 -11.67
CA VAL A 110 3.49 -0.77 -13.05
C VAL A 110 4.50 -1.81 -13.52
N LEU A 111 4.04 -3.02 -13.80
CA LEU A 111 4.89 -4.15 -14.16
C LEU A 111 5.12 -4.19 -15.68
N GLY A 112 6.30 -4.66 -16.09
CA GLY A 112 6.61 -4.94 -17.50
C GLY A 112 6.02 -6.26 -17.96
N ASP A 113 6.14 -7.31 -17.14
CA ASP A 113 5.59 -8.63 -17.43
C ASP A 113 5.34 -9.44 -16.14
N GLU A 114 4.51 -10.46 -16.24
CA GLU A 114 4.08 -11.29 -15.11
C GLU A 114 5.15 -12.28 -14.60
N LYS A 115 6.19 -12.54 -15.40
CA LYS A 115 7.22 -13.53 -15.11
C LYS A 115 8.37 -12.92 -14.31
N THR A 116 8.87 -11.77 -14.74
CA THR A 116 9.97 -11.07 -14.07
C THR A 116 9.49 -10.15 -12.96
N LEU A 117 8.26 -9.63 -13.09
CA LEU A 117 7.72 -8.58 -12.23
C LEU A 117 8.59 -7.31 -12.20
N PHE A 118 9.49 -7.14 -13.18
CA PHE A 118 10.33 -5.96 -13.28
C PHE A 118 9.46 -4.74 -13.66
N PRO A 119 9.72 -3.55 -13.10
CA PRO A 119 8.87 -2.39 -13.35
C PRO A 119 9.01 -1.86 -14.78
N ASN A 120 7.87 -1.45 -15.37
CA ASN A 120 7.82 -0.67 -16.60
C ASN A 120 7.96 0.82 -16.26
N MET A 121 9.20 1.30 -16.13
CA MET A 121 9.46 2.67 -15.68
C MET A 121 8.84 3.78 -16.55
N PRO A 122 8.80 3.69 -17.90
CA PRO A 122 8.08 4.66 -18.71
C PRO A 122 6.59 4.80 -18.34
N GLU A 123 5.89 3.68 -18.11
CA GLU A 123 4.50 3.72 -17.68
C GLU A 123 4.35 4.17 -16.22
N THR A 124 5.27 3.76 -15.34
CA THR A 124 5.32 4.23 -13.94
C THR A 124 5.45 5.75 -13.87
N LEU A 125 6.34 6.37 -14.65
CA LEU A 125 6.52 7.81 -14.65
C LEU A 125 5.27 8.55 -15.13
N LYS A 126 4.61 8.05 -16.20
CA LYS A 126 3.34 8.61 -16.68
C LYS A 126 2.25 8.55 -15.61
N ALA A 127 2.09 7.41 -14.93
CA ALA A 127 1.10 7.25 -13.87
C ALA A 127 1.42 8.14 -12.66
N ALA A 128 2.68 8.22 -12.24
CA ALA A 128 3.12 9.05 -11.13
C ALA A 128 2.81 10.53 -11.39
N GLU A 129 3.08 11.04 -12.59
CA GLU A 129 2.79 12.43 -12.95
C GLU A 129 1.29 12.75 -12.80
N VAL A 130 0.41 11.87 -13.28
CA VAL A 130 -1.04 12.05 -13.18
C VAL A 130 -1.50 11.98 -11.72
N LEU A 131 -1.07 10.97 -10.97
CA LEU A 131 -1.49 10.75 -9.59
C LEU A 131 -1.04 11.87 -8.64
N VAL A 132 0.18 12.39 -8.82
CA VAL A 132 0.66 13.53 -8.05
C VAL A 132 -0.16 14.79 -8.37
N LYS A 133 -0.50 15.04 -9.64
CA LYS A 133 -1.39 16.15 -10.04
C LYS A 133 -2.81 15.98 -9.47
N ASP A 134 -3.27 14.75 -9.31
CA ASP A 134 -4.55 14.40 -8.69
C ASP A 134 -4.54 14.46 -7.14
N GLY A 135 -3.39 14.87 -6.56
CA GLY A 135 -3.23 15.10 -5.13
C GLY A 135 -2.96 13.84 -4.31
N CYS A 136 -2.50 12.76 -4.93
CA CYS A 136 -2.05 11.56 -4.23
C CYS A 136 -0.62 11.72 -3.69
N ASP A 137 -0.36 11.13 -2.52
CA ASP A 137 0.97 10.95 -1.97
C ASP A 137 1.55 9.63 -2.49
N VAL A 138 2.33 9.70 -3.57
CA VAL A 138 2.78 8.51 -4.31
C VAL A 138 4.08 7.95 -3.72
N MET A 139 4.07 6.65 -3.41
CA MET A 139 5.25 5.83 -3.15
C MET A 139 5.51 4.94 -4.38
N VAL A 140 6.69 5.04 -4.99
CA VAL A 140 7.12 4.20 -6.13
C VAL A 140 8.11 3.16 -5.66
#